data_AF-J6LGI4-F1
#
_entry.id   AF-J6LGI4-F1
#
_cell.length_a   1.000
_cell.length_b   1.000
_cell.length_c   1.000
_cell.angle_alpha   90.00
_cell.angle_beta   90.00
_cell.angle_gamma   90.00
#
_symmetry.space_group_name_H-M   'P 1'
#
loop_
_entity.id
_entity.type
_entity.pdbx_description
1 polymer ?
#
loop_
_entity_poly.entity_id
_entity_poly.type
_entity_poly.pdbx_seq_one_letter_code
_entity_poly.pdbx_strand_id
1 'polypeptide(L)' 'MVAGSVVFSSVAIAQPRFPSPIPNSRGTADDQQACERDAKRLCKDYLGDDMAVLSCFQAKRSRLSPGCRGVLEKYGQ' A
#
# COMPACT_ATOMS: atom_id res chain seq x y z
N MET A 1 -16.25 -2.10 -44.58
CA MET A 1 -15.64 -3.25 -45.28
C MET A 1 -14.29 -2.82 -45.84
N VAL A 2 -13.20 -3.25 -45.19
CA VAL A 2 -11.80 -3.30 -45.66
C VAL A 2 -11.18 -4.23 -44.59
N ALA A 3 -10.97 -5.54 -44.77
CA ALA A 3 -10.26 -6.28 -45.82
C ALA A 3 -8.86 -5.70 -46.04
N GLY A 4 -7.89 -6.09 -45.20
CA GLY A 4 -6.52 -5.58 -45.30
C GLY A 4 -5.56 -6.19 -44.29
N SER A 5 -5.07 -7.39 -44.61
CA SER A 5 -3.70 -7.88 -44.41
C SER A 5 -3.02 -7.74 -43.03
N VAL A 6 -2.95 -8.87 -42.33
CA VAL A 6 -2.01 -9.15 -41.24
C VAL A 6 -0.56 -9.10 -41.74
N VAL A 7 0.23 -8.14 -41.24
CA VAL A 7 1.70 -8.23 -41.29
C VAL A 7 2.22 -8.63 -39.91
N PHE A 8 2.41 -9.94 -39.76
CA PHE A 8 3.14 -10.54 -38.65
C PHE A 8 4.63 -10.21 -38.79
N SER A 9 5.09 -9.11 -38.19
CA SER A 9 6.53 -8.84 -38.02
C SER A 9 7.02 -9.44 -36.72
N SER A 10 7.70 -10.58 -36.84
CA SER A 10 8.36 -11.32 -35.78
C SER A 10 9.49 -10.51 -35.16
N VAL A 11 9.20 -9.77 -34.10
CA VAL A 11 10.22 -9.38 -33.11
C VAL A 11 9.83 -10.05 -31.80
N ALA A 12 10.58 -11.12 -31.49
CA ALA A 12 10.60 -11.73 -30.17
C ALA A 12 11.20 -10.70 -29.19
N ILE A 13 10.38 -9.77 -28.71
CA ILE A 13 10.73 -8.95 -27.56
C ILE A 13 10.68 -9.91 -26.38
N ALA A 14 11.84 -10.44 -26.01
CA ALA A 14 12.06 -10.97 -24.68
C ALA A 14 11.81 -9.82 -23.70
N GLN A 15 10.56 -9.69 -23.25
CA GLN A 15 10.19 -8.76 -22.20
C GLN A 15 10.89 -9.27 -20.92
N PRO A 16 11.86 -8.54 -20.35
CA PRO A 16 12.22 -8.80 -18.98
C PRO A 16 10.98 -8.47 -18.14
N ARG A 17 10.28 -9.50 -17.70
CA ARG A 17 9.28 -9.41 -16.64
C ARG A 17 10.04 -9.06 -15.37
N PHE A 18 10.43 -7.79 -15.23
CA PHE A 18 10.91 -7.28 -13.96
C PHE A 18 9.73 -7.35 -12.99
N PRO A 19 9.83 -8.10 -11.88
CA PRO A 19 8.84 -7.99 -10.83
C PRO A 19 8.95 -6.55 -10.29
N SER A 20 8.01 -5.68 -10.66
CA SER A 20 7.84 -4.42 -9.95
C SER A 20 7.66 -4.76 -8.47
N PRO A 21 8.47 -4.21 -7.56
CA PRO A 21 8.14 -4.27 -6.15
C PRO A 21 6.83 -3.51 -6.01
N ILE A 22 5.73 -4.24 -5.87
CA ILE A 22 4.43 -3.67 -5.54
C ILE A 22 4.66 -3.00 -4.20
N PRO A 23 4.61 -1.67 -4.08
CA PRO A 23 4.72 -1.04 -2.78
C PRO A 23 3.54 -1.54 -1.97
N ASN A 24 3.82 -2.37 -0.97
CA ASN A 24 2.82 -2.82 -0.03
C ASN A 24 2.15 -1.56 0.53
N SER A 25 0.83 -1.43 0.38
CA SER A 25 0.02 -0.28 0.81
C SER A 25 0.03 -0.03 2.33
N ARG A 26 0.90 -0.73 3.07
CA ARG A 26 1.12 -0.68 4.52
C ARG A 26 2.16 0.37 4.93
N GLY A 27 2.79 1.02 3.96
CA GLY A 27 3.88 1.98 4.18
C GLY A 27 5.23 1.30 4.43
N THR A 28 6.24 2.09 4.79
CA THR A 28 7.59 1.57 5.09
C THR A 28 7.64 0.94 6.49
N ALA A 29 8.74 0.25 6.81
CA ALA A 29 8.96 -0.23 8.18
C ALA A 29 9.01 0.94 9.19
N ASP A 30 9.56 2.09 8.76
CA ASP A 30 9.63 3.32 9.55
C ASP A 30 8.23 3.87 9.87
N ASP A 31 7.37 3.91 8.85
CA ASP A 31 5.96 4.33 8.98
C ASP A 31 5.19 3.43 9.96
N GLN A 32 5.40 2.11 9.87
CA GLN A 32 4.80 1.14 10.79
C GLN A 32 5.30 1.33 12.22
N GLN A 33 6.59 1.58 12.40
CA GLN A 33 7.20 1.80 13.71
C GLN A 33 6.70 3.10 14.36
N ALA A 34 6.47 4.16 13.58
CA ALA A 34 5.84 5.39 14.05
C ALA A 34 4.40 5.14 14.57
N CYS A 35 3.68 4.22 13.95
CA CYS A 35 2.33 3.83 14.34
C CYS A 35 2.25 2.68 15.36
N GLU A 36 3.34 1.94 15.59
CA GLU A 36 3.36 0.70 16.38
C GLU A 36 2.82 0.92 17.81
N ARG A 37 3.24 2.04 18.42
CA ARG A 37 2.84 2.37 19.79
C ARG A 37 1.35 2.70 19.90
N ASP A 38 0.79 3.34 18.88
CA ASP A 38 -0.64 3.61 18.80
C ASP A 38 -1.43 2.35 18.43
N ALA A 39 -0.88 1.49 17.57
CA ALA A 39 -1.47 0.19 17.23
C ALA A 39 -1.66 -0.65 18.50
N LYS A 40 -0.62 -0.79 19.32
CA LYS A 40 -0.66 -1.55 20.57
C LYS A 40 -1.57 -0.95 21.63
N ARG A 41 -1.71 0.39 21.67
CA ARG A 41 -2.54 1.06 22.68
C ARG A 41 -4.01 1.17 22.29
N LEU A 42 -4.28 1.48 21.03
CA LEU A 42 -5.61 1.84 20.52
C LEU A 42 -6.26 0.75 19.68
N CYS A 43 -5.47 -0.04 18.97
CA CYS A 43 -5.91 -1.01 17.96
C CYS A 43 -5.40 -2.43 18.26
N LYS A 44 -5.14 -2.75 19.53
CA LYS A 44 -4.51 -4.02 19.94
C LYS A 44 -5.29 -5.24 19.43
N ASP A 45 -6.62 -5.11 19.38
CA ASP A 45 -7.54 -6.19 19.01
C ASP A 45 -7.50 -6.50 17.51
N TYR A 46 -6.94 -5.58 16.72
CA TYR A 46 -6.79 -5.69 15.27
C TYR A 46 -5.35 -6.03 14.86
N LEU A 47 -4.40 -6.09 15.81
CA LEU A 47 -3.02 -6.45 15.54
C LEU A 47 -2.94 -7.86 14.92
N GLY A 48 -2.49 -7.93 13.67
CA GLY A 48 -2.43 -9.16 12.89
C GLY A 48 -3.20 -9.07 11.58
N ASP A 49 -4.13 -8.12 11.46
CA ASP A 49 -4.80 -7.79 10.20
C ASP A 49 -4.52 -6.31 9.86
N ASP A 50 -3.68 -6.11 8.86
CA ASP A 50 -3.27 -4.77 8.44
C ASP A 50 -4.43 -3.91 7.97
N MET A 51 -5.45 -4.50 7.33
CA MET A 51 -6.64 -3.76 6.88
C MET A 51 -7.49 -3.34 8.07
N ALA A 52 -7.62 -4.21 9.07
CA ALA A 52 -8.34 -3.89 10.30
C ALA A 52 -7.61 -2.83 11.14
N VAL A 53 -6.28 -2.89 11.23
CA VAL A 53 -5.44 -1.85 11.85
C VAL A 53 -5.61 -0.52 11.15
N LEU A 54 -5.60 -0.51 9.81
CA LEU A 54 -5.80 0.68 8.99
C LEU A 54 -7.14 1.35 9.30
N SER A 55 -8.21 0.56 9.31
CA SER A 55 -9.56 1.03 9.64
C SER A 55 -9.64 1.57 11.07
N CYS A 56 -9.00 0.88 12.02
CA CYS A 56 -8.92 1.34 13.41
C CYS A 56 -8.17 2.68 13.53
N PHE A 57 -7.08 2.87 12.77
CA PHE A 57 -6.36 4.13 12.70
C PHE A 57 -7.20 5.25 12.08
N GLN A 58 -7.92 4.98 10.99
CA GLN A 58 -8.83 5.94 10.38
C GLN A 58 -9.93 6.37 11.38
N ALA A 59 -10.54 5.41 12.07
CA ALA A 59 -11.57 5.68 13.09
C ALA A 59 -11.04 6.44 14.32
N LYS A 60 -9.76 6.27 14.66
CA LYS A 60 -9.13 6.87 15.84
C LYS A 60 -8.08 7.93 15.51
N ARG A 61 -8.12 8.53 14.31
CA ARG A 61 -7.13 9.53 13.84
C ARG A 61 -6.87 10.66 14.83
N SER A 62 -7.91 11.14 15.50
CA SER A 62 -7.81 12.18 16.53
C SER A 62 -7.05 11.77 17.79
N ARG A 63 -6.94 10.46 18.06
CA ARG A 63 -6.23 9.90 19.21
C ARG A 63 -4.83 9.36 18.87
N LEU A 64 -4.48 9.31 17.58
CA LEU A 64 -3.16 8.90 17.14
C LEU A 64 -2.10 9.93 17.53
N SER A 65 -0.89 9.44 17.73
CA SER A 65 0.28 10.28 17.88
C SER A 65 0.50 11.14 16.62
N PRO A 66 1.16 12.31 16.76
CA PRO A 66 1.45 13.17 15.63
C PRO A 66 2.24 12.45 14.51
N GLY A 67 3.17 11.57 14.88
CA GLY A 67 3.97 10.79 13.93
C GLY A 67 3.12 9.85 13.10
N CYS A 68 2.29 9.02 13.75
CA CYS A 68 1.41 8.10 13.04
C CYS A 68 0.35 8.80 12.17
N ARG A 69 -0.16 9.95 12.63
CA ARG A 69 -1.09 10.76 11.85
C ARG A 69 -0.44 11.35 10.60
N GLY A 70 0.79 11.86 10.71
CA GLY A 70 1.54 12.34 9.55
C GLY A 70 1.82 11.23 8.52
N VAL A 71 2.03 10.00 8.98
CA VAL A 71 2.13 8.82 8.10
C VAL A 71 0.82 8.59 7.34
N LEU A 72 -0.32 8.58 8.01
CA LEU A 72 -1.62 8.40 7.35
C LEU A 72 -1.90 9.52 6.33
N GLU A 73 -1.58 10.76 6.67
CA GLU A 73 -1.70 11.93 5.78
C GLU A 73 -0.77 11.80 4.56
N LYS A 74 0.47 11.33 4.74
CA LYS A 74 1.43 11.05 3.65
C LYS A 74 0.88 10.03 2.65
N TYR A 75 0.10 9.06 3.11
CA TYR A 75 -0.55 8.05 2.25
C TYR A 75 -1.95 8.45 1.77
N GLY A 76 -2.42 9.67 2.08
CA GLY A 76 -3.73 10.17 1.67
C GLY A 76 -4.91 9.41 2.27
N GLN A 77 -4.69 8.77 3.42
CA GLN A 77 -5.72 8.02 4.10
C GLN A 77 -6.60 8.93 4.92
#